data_AF-A0A822ZBH1-F1
#
_entry.id   AF-A0A822ZBH1-F1
#
_cell.length_a   1.000
_cell.length_b   1.000
_cell.length_c   1.000
_cell.angle_alpha   90.00
_cell.angle_beta   90.00
_cell.angle_gamma   90.00
#
_symmetry.space_group_name_H-M   'P 1'
#
loop_
_entity.id
_entity.type
_entity.pdbx_description
1 polymer ?
#
loop_
_entity_poly.entity_id
_entity_poly.type
_entity_poly.pdbx_seq_one_letter_code
_entity_poly.pdbx_strand_id
1 'polypeptide(L)'
;MDQDLTTEIASDQKYFSLFRRYCKPSCYSDEHYIPTFLRLKFLEKNSNRSLTWVDWSRGGPHPTRFMRTDVTVELLERMRSGRTCKYNGKTTNVCSLFARKFYPNTLDRLLRFAPKVMRFN
;
A
#
# COMPACT_ATOMS: atom_id res chain seq x y z
N MET A 1 3.57 -0.61 -10.45
CA MET A 1 2.91 -0.14 -11.68
C MET A 1 3.84 -0.48 -12.81
N ASP A 2 3.35 -1.14 -13.85
CA ASP A 2 4.16 -1.41 -15.04
C ASP A 2 4.38 -0.12 -15.85
N GLN A 3 5.41 -0.12 -16.69
CA GLN A 3 5.82 1.06 -17.46
C GLN A 3 4.76 1.48 -18.50
N ASP A 4 4.14 0.51 -19.17
CA ASP A 4 3.10 0.78 -20.17
C ASP A 4 1.89 1.45 -19.51
N LEU A 5 1.42 0.91 -18.39
CA LEU A 5 0.33 1.50 -17.62
C LEU A 5 0.64 2.91 -17.11
N THR A 6 1.91 3.17 -16.77
CA THR A 6 2.36 4.50 -16.35
C THR A 6 2.25 5.50 -17.50
N THR A 7 2.63 5.08 -18.71
CA THR A 7 2.50 5.90 -19.93
C THR A 7 1.05 6.21 -20.24
N GLU A 8 0.16 5.22 -20.13
CA GLU A 8 -1.30 5.39 -20.33
C GLU A 8 -1.91 6.39 -19.33
N ILE A 9 -1.53 6.30 -18.05
CA ILE A 9 -1.99 7.25 -17.02
C ILE A 9 -1.45 8.66 -17.31
N ALA A 10 -0.16 8.79 -17.65
CA ALA A 10 0.47 10.09 -17.87
C ALA A 10 -0.03 10.81 -19.13
N SER A 11 -0.45 10.04 -20.14
CA SER A 11 -0.94 10.57 -21.42
C SER A 11 -2.46 10.79 -21.46
N ASP A 12 -3.21 10.32 -20.46
CA ASP A 12 -4.66 10.50 -20.41
C ASP A 12 -5.07 11.97 -20.31
N GLN A 13 -5.61 12.49 -21.41
CA GLN A 13 -6.17 13.84 -21.47
C GLN A 13 -7.67 13.87 -21.16
N LYS A 14 -8.39 12.74 -21.28
CA LYS A 14 -9.85 12.73 -21.21
C LYS A 14 -10.31 12.63 -19.76
N TYR A 15 -9.94 11.56 -19.06
CA TYR A 15 -10.45 11.33 -17.72
C TYR A 15 -9.75 12.22 -16.69
N PHE A 16 -8.45 12.46 -16.85
CA PHE A 16 -7.73 13.41 -16.01
C PHE A 16 -8.31 14.83 -16.11
N SER A 17 -8.66 15.31 -17.30
CA SER A 17 -9.29 16.64 -17.46
C SER A 17 -10.66 16.72 -16.77
N LEU A 18 -11.48 15.68 -16.90
CA LEU A 18 -12.76 15.59 -16.17
C LEU A 18 -12.51 15.56 -14.66
N PHE A 19 -11.56 14.74 -14.20
CA PHE A 19 -11.22 14.62 -12.79
C PHE A 19 -10.74 15.97 -12.24
N ARG A 20 -9.85 16.67 -12.93
CA ARG A 20 -9.39 18.02 -12.58
C ARG A 20 -10.53 19.05 -12.52
N ARG A 21 -11.55 18.90 -13.37
CA ARG A 21 -12.71 19.80 -13.38
C ARG A 21 -13.65 19.53 -12.21
N TYR A 22 -13.94 18.27 -11.89
CA TYR A 22 -14.99 17.88 -10.95
C TYR A 22 -14.51 17.46 -9.55
N CYS A 23 -13.26 17.02 -9.41
CA CYS A 23 -12.64 16.78 -8.10
C CYS A 23 -12.38 18.12 -7.42
N LYS A 24 -13.34 18.54 -6.58
CA LYS A 24 -13.24 19.70 -5.70
C LYS A 24 -13.16 19.21 -4.25
N PRO A 25 -12.51 19.97 -3.35
CA PRO A 25 -12.43 19.60 -1.94
C PRO A 25 -13.79 19.20 -1.37
N SER A 26 -13.88 18.15 -0.55
CA SER A 26 -12.79 17.29 -0.05
C SER A 26 -12.51 16.08 -0.96
N CYS A 27 -11.71 16.25 -2.02
CA CYS A 27 -11.34 15.20 -2.96
C CYS A 27 -9.80 15.06 -3.03
N TYR A 28 -9.33 13.81 -2.95
CA TYR A 28 -7.90 13.45 -3.01
C TYR A 28 -7.61 12.77 -4.34
N SER A 29 -7.03 13.52 -5.28
CA SER A 29 -6.89 13.05 -6.66
C SER A 29 -6.02 11.80 -6.79
N ASP A 30 -4.97 11.70 -5.99
CA ASP A 30 -4.09 10.54 -5.92
C ASP A 30 -4.79 9.28 -5.40
N GLU A 31 -5.79 9.42 -4.52
CA GLU A 31 -6.55 8.28 -3.99
C GLU A 31 -7.72 7.83 -4.87
N HIS A 32 -8.12 8.64 -5.86
CA HIS A 32 -9.33 8.40 -6.66
C HIS A 32 -9.07 8.26 -8.16
N TYR A 33 -8.27 9.14 -8.75
CA TYR A 33 -8.10 9.18 -10.21
C TYR A 33 -7.50 7.87 -10.74
N ILE A 34 -6.35 7.45 -10.19
CA ILE A 34 -5.65 6.25 -10.66
C ILE A 34 -6.54 5.00 -10.52
N PRO A 35 -7.16 4.70 -9.35
CA PRO A 35 -8.06 3.56 -9.24
C PRO A 35 -9.24 3.59 -10.23
N THR A 36 -9.84 4.77 -10.46
CA THR A 36 -10.94 4.92 -11.43
C THR A 36 -10.47 4.67 -12.85
N PHE A 37 -9.35 5.25 -13.26
CA PHE A 37 -8.80 5.06 -14.60
C PHE A 37 -8.46 3.59 -14.87
N LEU A 38 -7.79 2.93 -13.92
CA LEU A 38 -7.48 1.51 -13.99
C LEU A 38 -8.74 0.65 -14.08
N ARG A 39 -9.78 0.97 -13.32
CA ARG A 39 -11.06 0.23 -13.37
C ARG A 39 -11.73 0.34 -14.73
N LEU A 40 -11.67 1.51 -15.37
CA LEU A 40 -12.32 1.78 -16.66
C LEU A 40 -11.56 1.18 -17.86
N LYS A 41 -10.22 1.13 -17.79
CA LYS A 41 -9.37 0.80 -18.95
C LYS A 41 -8.54 -0.47 -18.80
N PHE A 42 -8.18 -0.84 -17.57
CA PHE A 42 -7.17 -1.86 -17.30
C PHE A 42 -7.58 -2.79 -16.15
N LEU A 43 -8.87 -3.17 -16.08
CA LEU A 43 -9.41 -3.99 -14.99
C LEU A 43 -8.62 -5.30 -14.81
N GLU A 44 -8.26 -5.97 -15.92
CA GLU A 44 -7.53 -7.23 -15.90
C GLU A 44 -6.09 -7.09 -15.37
N LYS A 45 -5.49 -5.90 -15.48
CA LYS A 45 -4.17 -5.58 -14.93
C LYS A 45 -4.24 -5.14 -13.46
N ASN A 46 -5.44 -5.01 -12.87
CA ASN A 46 -5.60 -4.59 -11.48
C ASN A 46 -5.70 -5.81 -10.55
N SER A 47 -4.75 -5.92 -9.62
CA SER A 47 -4.73 -7.00 -8.61
C SER A 47 -5.67 -6.77 -7.43
N ASN A 48 -6.43 -5.66 -7.40
CA ASN A 48 -7.31 -5.24 -6.29
C ASN A 48 -6.60 -5.24 -4.92
N ARG A 49 -5.28 -5.00 -4.91
CA ARG A 49 -4.45 -4.94 -3.70
C ARG A 49 -3.26 -4.01 -3.91
N SER A 50 -2.71 -3.51 -2.80
CA SER A 50 -1.42 -2.81 -2.79
C SER A 50 -0.33 -3.69 -2.15
N LEU A 51 0.93 -3.28 -2.34
CA LEU A 51 2.10 -3.93 -1.74
C LEU A 51 2.45 -3.38 -0.36
N THR A 52 1.67 -2.42 0.18
CA THR A 52 1.95 -1.78 1.46
C THR A 52 0.95 -2.26 2.51
N TRP A 53 1.46 -2.80 3.61
CA TRP A 53 0.67 -3.12 4.78
C TRP A 53 0.31 -1.83 5.53
N VAL A 54 -0.96 -1.69 5.88
CA VAL A 54 -1.50 -0.52 6.56
C VAL A 54 -2.51 -0.98 7.61
N ASP A 55 -2.43 -0.42 8.82
CA ASP A 55 -3.40 -0.68 9.88
C ASP A 55 -4.47 0.40 9.93
N TRP A 56 -5.71 0.00 9.65
CA TRP A 56 -6.91 0.84 9.71
C TRP A 56 -7.83 0.49 10.89
N SER A 57 -7.40 -0.38 11.81
CA SER A 57 -8.24 -0.88 12.91
C SER A 57 -8.78 0.23 13.82
N ARG A 58 -8.08 1.37 13.90
CA ARG A 58 -8.50 2.54 14.70
C ARG A 58 -9.56 3.42 14.01
N GLY A 59 -9.83 3.21 12.73
CA GLY A 59 -10.73 4.06 11.94
C GLY A 59 -10.19 5.49 11.71
N GLY A 60 -11.04 6.33 11.12
CA GLY A 60 -10.70 7.73 10.78
C GLY A 60 -10.02 7.89 9.40
N PRO A 61 -9.62 9.13 9.05
CA PRO A 61 -9.06 9.45 7.73
C PRO A 61 -7.59 9.05 7.57
N HIS A 62 -6.92 8.61 8.64
CA HIS A 62 -5.51 8.26 8.64
C HIS A 62 -5.26 6.92 9.31
N PRO A 63 -4.34 6.08 8.78
CA PRO A 63 -4.04 4.81 9.39
C PRO A 63 -3.23 4.97 10.67
N THR A 64 -3.19 3.91 11.48
CA THR A 64 -2.40 3.85 12.71
C THR A 64 -0.93 4.22 12.44
N ARG A 65 -0.38 5.06 13.32
CA ARG A 65 1.06 5.37 13.37
C ARG A 65 1.70 4.69 14.57
N PHE A 66 2.63 3.77 14.32
CA PHE A 66 3.35 2.99 15.32
C PHE A 66 4.50 3.79 15.92
N MET A 67 4.53 3.90 17.25
CA MET A 67 5.64 4.47 18.02
C MET A 67 6.67 3.39 18.37
N ARG A 68 7.82 3.80 18.93
CA ARG A 68 8.94 2.91 19.28
C ARG A 68 8.47 1.64 20.01
N THR A 69 7.65 1.77 21.04
CA THR A 69 7.21 0.63 21.87
C THR A 69 6.31 -0.35 21.13
N ASP A 70 5.58 0.12 20.11
CA ASP A 70 4.67 -0.72 19.33
C ASP A 70 5.42 -1.68 18.40
N VAL A 71 6.66 -1.35 18.02
CA VAL A 71 7.47 -2.20 17.13
C VAL A 71 7.99 -3.41 17.91
N THR A 72 7.28 -4.52 17.84
CA THR A 72 7.66 -5.81 18.43
C THR A 72 7.96 -6.86 17.35
N VAL A 73 8.62 -7.96 17.72
CA VAL A 73 8.88 -9.08 16.79
C VAL A 73 7.55 -9.66 16.30
N GLU A 74 6.57 -9.81 17.18
CA GLU A 74 5.24 -10.33 16.87
C GLU A 74 4.49 -9.42 15.90
N LEU A 75 4.58 -8.09 16.07
CA LEU A 75 4.01 -7.14 15.12
C LEU A 75 4.61 -7.32 13.73
N LEU A 76 5.94 -7.42 13.64
CA LEU A 76 6.66 -7.56 12.38
C LEU A 76 6.38 -8.90 11.69
N GLU A 77 6.30 -10.00 12.45
CA GLU A 77 5.87 -11.30 11.94
C GLU A 77 4.43 -11.23 11.40
N ARG A 78 3.51 -10.63 12.16
CA ARG A 78 2.12 -10.44 11.70
C ARG A 78 2.02 -9.60 10.42
N MET A 79 2.84 -8.55 10.29
CA MET A 79 2.88 -7.75 9.06
C MET A 79 3.37 -8.55 7.84
N ARG A 80 4.28 -9.51 8.05
CA ARG A 80 4.88 -10.31 6.97
C ARG A 80 4.05 -11.51 6.56
N SER A 81 3.52 -12.25 7.53
CA SER A 81 2.92 -13.58 7.31
C SER A 81 1.52 -13.74 7.92
N GLY A 82 0.99 -12.71 8.60
CA GLY A 82 -0.28 -12.77 9.31
C GLY A 82 -1.55 -12.81 8.43
N ARG A 83 -1.40 -12.81 7.10
CA ARG A 83 -2.52 -12.98 6.16
C ARG A 83 -2.06 -13.72 4.91
N THR A 84 -3.02 -14.35 4.23
CA THR A 84 -2.81 -14.93 2.90
C THR A 84 -3.45 -14.05 1.82
N CYS A 85 -2.93 -14.16 0.60
CA CYS A 85 -3.44 -13.45 -0.57
C CYS A 85 -3.11 -14.25 -1.83
N LYS A 86 -3.76 -13.89 -2.94
CA LYS A 86 -3.46 -14.45 -4.25
C LYS A 86 -2.39 -13.63 -4.96
N TYR A 87 -1.41 -14.32 -5.52
CA TYR A 87 -0.39 -13.76 -6.41
C TYR A 87 -0.25 -14.70 -7.61
N ASN A 88 -0.53 -14.19 -8.81
CA ASN A 88 -0.55 -14.96 -10.07
C ASN A 88 -1.37 -16.27 -9.96
N GLY A 89 -2.57 -16.18 -9.37
CA GLY A 89 -3.47 -17.31 -9.16
C GLY A 89 -3.09 -18.26 -8.01
N LYS A 90 -1.90 -18.13 -7.43
CA LYS A 90 -1.43 -18.98 -6.32
C LYS A 90 -1.61 -18.29 -4.97
N THR A 91 -1.98 -19.05 -3.95
CA THR A 91 -2.06 -18.55 -2.57
C THR A 91 -0.66 -18.43 -1.98
N THR A 92 -0.37 -17.29 -1.36
CA THR A 92 0.89 -17.00 -0.66
C THR A 92 0.62 -16.21 0.62
N ASN A 93 1.56 -16.23 1.57
CA ASN A 93 1.57 -15.35 2.73
C ASN A 93 2.39 -14.06 2.50
N VAL A 94 3.11 -13.93 1.37
CA VAL A 94 3.88 -12.74 1.01
C VAL A 94 2.98 -11.69 0.37
N CYS A 95 2.19 -11.02 1.19
CA CYS A 95 1.17 -10.09 0.71
C CYS A 95 1.62 -8.64 0.64
N SER A 96 2.65 -8.26 1.40
CA SER A 96 3.11 -6.88 1.44
C SER A 96 4.64 -6.87 1.41
N LEU A 97 5.22 -5.91 0.70
CA LEU A 97 6.66 -5.67 0.67
C LEU A 97 7.06 -4.50 1.56
N PHE A 98 6.11 -3.59 1.81
CA PHE A 98 6.29 -2.39 2.61
C PHE A 98 5.26 -2.34 3.74
N ALA A 99 5.50 -1.50 4.75
CA ALA A 99 4.54 -1.20 5.80
C ALA A 99 4.58 0.28 6.17
N ARG A 100 3.44 0.82 6.61
CA ARG A 100 3.31 2.18 7.16
C ARG A 100 2.19 2.21 8.23
N LYS A 101 2.15 3.17 9.15
CA LYS A 101 3.03 4.36 9.31
C LYS A 101 3.86 4.22 10.58
N PHE A 102 5.13 4.62 10.53
CA PHE A 102 6.03 4.55 11.69
C PHE A 102 6.50 5.96 12.08
N TYR A 103 6.71 6.20 13.39
CA TYR A 103 7.39 7.40 13.86
C TYR A 103 8.90 7.33 13.59
N PRO A 104 9.61 8.46 13.44
CA PRO A 104 11.07 8.45 13.26
C PRO A 104 11.83 7.69 14.37
N ASN A 105 11.32 7.72 15.61
CA ASN A 105 11.94 7.03 16.75
C ASN A 105 11.80 5.49 16.73
N THR A 106 11.17 4.90 15.72
CA THR A 106 11.07 3.44 15.59
C THR A 106 12.29 2.80 14.94
N LEU A 107 13.15 3.59 14.29
CA LEU A 107 14.24 3.09 13.46
C LEU A 107 15.16 2.09 14.19
N ASP A 108 15.59 2.43 15.42
CA ASP A 108 16.42 1.54 16.26
C ASP A 108 15.78 0.16 16.44
N ARG A 109 14.49 0.09 16.78
CA ARG A 109 13.81 -1.20 16.99
C ARG A 109 13.55 -1.95 15.70
N LEU A 110 13.26 -1.25 14.59
CA LEU A 110 13.11 -1.86 13.28
C LEU A 110 14.43 -2.54 12.85
N LEU A 111 15.56 -1.85 12.97
CA LEU A 111 16.87 -2.40 12.63
C LEU A 111 17.28 -3.53 13.58
N ARG A 112 17.04 -3.38 14.88
CA ARG A 112 17.35 -4.40 15.89
C ARG A 112 16.59 -5.71 15.68
N PHE A 113 15.35 -5.64 15.20
CA PHE A 113 14.51 -6.81 15.00
C PHE A 113 14.53 -7.35 13.57
N ALA A 114 15.03 -6.60 12.59
CA ALA A 114 15.11 -7.04 11.21
C ALA A 114 15.79 -8.42 11.05
N PRO A 115 16.96 -8.71 11.67
CA PRO A 115 17.59 -10.03 11.55
C PRO A 115 16.71 -11.18 12.07
N LYS A 116 15.98 -10.94 13.18
CA LYS A 116 15.12 -11.94 13.83
C LYS A 116 13.96 -12.37 12.95
N VAL A 117 13.41 -11.43 12.17
CA VAL A 117 12.18 -11.62 11.40
C VAL A 117 12.48 -11.91 9.92
N MET A 118 13.56 -11.33 9.39
CA MET A 118 13.93 -11.50 7.98
C MET A 118 14.83 -12.71 7.73
N ARG A 119 15.35 -13.35 8.80
CA ARG A 119 16.21 -14.53 8.73
C ARG A 119 17.44 -14.30 7.85
N PHE A 120 18.02 -13.10 7.95
CA PHE A 120 19.35 -12.85 7.41
C PHE A 120 20.33 -13.65 8.26
N ASN A 121 20.87 -14.73 7.69
CA ASN A 121 22.05 -15.39 8.24
C ASN A 121 23.28 -14.52 7.97
#